data_AF-A0A1F8GYR4-F1
#
_entry.id   AF-A0A1F8GYR4-F1
#
_cell.length_a   1.000
_cell.length_b   1.000
_cell.length_c   1.000
_cell.angle_alpha   90.00
_cell.angle_beta   90.00
_cell.angle_gamma   90.00
#
_symmetry.space_group_name_H-M   'P 1'
#
loop_
_entity.id
_entity.type
_entity.pdbx_description
1 polymer ?
#
loop_
_entity_poly.entity_id
_entity_poly.type
_entity_poly.pdbx_seq_one_letter_code
_entity_poly.pdbx_strand_id
1 'polypeptide(L)'
;MRFQVPQFIETETKLVGPFTLRQFIYIGSGGLLIFMLQFIVSSGAFIPIAIIIGALAVGLAYISIDGLTLPQYMLNMLKFLLSKNQYTFNKGSTDAVDELMKK
;
A
#
# COMPACT_ATOMS: atom_id res chain seq x y z
N MET A 1 -28.63 19.59 21.57
CA MET A 1 -27.45 20.08 20.81
C MET A 1 -26.84 18.89 20.09
N ARG A 2 -26.66 18.94 18.77
CA ARG A 2 -25.99 17.88 17.99
C ARG A 2 -24.56 18.35 17.76
N PHE A 3 -23.58 17.64 18.29
CA PHE A 3 -22.17 17.93 18.04
C PHE A 3 -21.84 17.49 16.61
N GLN A 4 -21.37 18.42 15.80
CA GLN A 4 -20.83 18.11 14.48
C GLN A 4 -19.43 17.55 14.71
N VAL A 5 -19.26 16.24 14.50
CA VAL A 5 -17.95 15.60 14.66
C VAL A 5 -17.04 16.15 13.56
N PRO A 6 -15.87 16.73 13.90
CA PRO A 6 -14.92 17.19 12.90
C PRO A 6 -14.47 16.00 12.05
N GLN A 7 -14.63 16.11 10.73
CA GLN A 7 -14.23 15.05 9.78
C GLN A 7 -12.71 15.03 9.49
N PHE A 8 -11.93 15.84 10.22
CA PHE A 8 -10.49 16.00 9.97
C PHE A 8 -9.62 14.84 10.48
N ILE A 9 -10.21 13.81 11.10
CA ILE A 9 -9.45 12.64 11.60
C ILE A 9 -9.00 11.73 10.45
N GLU A 10 -9.72 11.74 9.32
CA GLU A 10 -9.48 10.84 8.20
C GLU A 10 -8.44 11.37 7.20
N THR A 11 -8.13 12.68 7.25
CA THR A 11 -7.14 13.29 6.36
C THR A 11 -5.75 13.20 6.98
N GLU A 12 -4.79 12.58 6.29
CA GLU A 12 -3.39 12.55 6.75
C GLU A 12 -2.83 13.97 6.95
N THR A 13 -2.14 14.18 8.07
CA THR A 13 -1.49 15.46 8.37
C THR A 13 -0.40 15.75 7.33
N LYS A 14 -0.56 16.87 6.61
CA LYS A 14 0.45 17.40 5.71
C LYS A 14 1.55 18.05 6.54
N LEU A 15 2.72 17.43 6.62
CA LEU A 15 3.84 17.91 7.45
C LEU A 15 4.79 18.82 6.66
N VAL A 16 5.02 18.51 5.38
CA VAL A 16 6.00 19.22 4.53
C VAL A 16 5.26 19.88 3.37
N GLY A 17 4.79 21.11 3.59
CA GLY A 17 4.02 21.86 2.59
C GLY A 17 2.75 21.11 2.17
N PRO A 18 2.55 20.82 0.87
CA PRO A 18 1.38 20.07 0.40
C PRO A 18 1.49 18.55 0.61
N PHE A 19 2.64 18.03 1.04
CA PHE A 19 2.92 16.60 1.13
C PHE A 19 2.67 16.01 2.52
N THR A 20 2.17 14.78 2.55
CA THR A 20 2.16 13.95 3.77
C THR A 20 3.56 13.43 4.07
N LEU A 21 3.82 13.01 5.31
CA LEU A 21 5.10 12.41 5.70
C LEU A 21 5.50 11.23 4.81
N ARG A 22 4.52 10.38 4.47
CA ARG A 22 4.74 9.21 3.62
C ARG A 22 5.14 9.62 2.21
N GLN A 23 4.41 10.57 1.62
CA GLN A 23 4.70 11.11 0.30
C GLN A 23 6.10 11.74 0.21
N PHE A 24 6.48 12.49 1.23
CA PHE A 24 7.80 13.09 1.31
C PHE A 24 8.92 12.04 1.33
N ILE A 25 8.76 10.95 2.08
CA ILE A 25 9.74 9.86 2.13
C ILE A 25 9.86 9.17 0.77
N TYR A 26 8.75 8.92 0.06
CA TYR A 26 8.79 8.29 -1.27
C TYR A 26 9.48 9.17 -2.31
N ILE A 27 9.14 10.47 -2.37
CA ILE A 27 9.76 11.40 -3.31
C ILE A 27 11.23 11.64 -2.94
N GLY A 28 11.53 11.79 -1.64
CA GLY A 28 12.88 11.97 -1.13
C GLY A 28 13.79 10.78 -1.44
N SER A 29 13.31 9.56 -1.19
CA SER A 29 14.04 8.33 -1.53
C SER A 29 14.21 8.13 -3.03
N GLY A 30 13.20 8.45 -3.84
CA GLY A 30 13.29 8.44 -5.31
C GLY A 30 14.32 9.44 -5.84
N GLY A 31 14.32 10.67 -5.33
CA GLY A 31 15.30 11.69 -5.68
C GLY A 31 16.72 11.31 -5.27
N LEU A 32 16.89 10.72 -4.08
CA LEU A 32 18.17 10.22 -3.59
C LEU A 32 18.68 9.05 -4.47
N LEU A 33 17.81 8.14 -4.87
CA LEU A 33 18.14 7.05 -5.80
C LEU A 33 18.61 7.58 -7.16
N ILE A 34 17.90 8.56 -7.72
CA ILE A 34 18.30 9.20 -8.99
C ILE A 34 19.63 9.91 -8.84
N PHE A 35 19.87 10.59 -7.71
CA PHE A 35 21.14 11.24 -7.43
C PHE A 35 22.29 10.24 -7.33
N MET A 36 22.08 9.09 -6.66
CA MET A 36 23.08 8.02 -6.62
C MET A 36 23.33 7.40 -8.00
N LEU A 37 22.29 7.26 -8.82
CA LEU A 37 22.39 6.68 -10.15
C LEU A 37 23.32 7.47 -11.09
N GLN A 38 23.40 8.80 -10.91
CA GLN A 38 24.32 9.67 -11.66
C GLN A 38 25.78 9.22 -11.54
N PHE A 39 26.18 8.65 -10.40
CA PHE A 39 27.56 8.23 -10.17
C PHE A 39 27.90 6.87 -10.77
N ILE A 40 26.89 6.07 -11.14
CA ILE A 40 27.07 4.67 -11.56
C ILE A 40 26.91 4.53 -13.08
N VAL A 41 25.99 5.31 -13.68
CA VAL A 41 25.55 5.12 -15.07
C VAL A 41 26.17 6.18 -15.99
N SER A 42 26.57 5.80 -17.20
CA SER A 42 27.06 6.77 -18.20
C SER A 42 25.93 7.73 -18.63
N SER A 43 26.28 8.97 -18.96
CA SER A 43 25.33 10.07 -19.19
C SER A 43 24.23 9.75 -20.22
N GLY A 44 24.48 8.84 -21.17
CA GLY A 44 23.52 8.44 -22.19
C GLY A 44 22.37 7.56 -21.69
N ALA A 45 22.62 6.66 -20.72
CA ALA A 45 21.59 5.77 -20.17
C ALA A 45 20.93 6.34 -18.90
N PHE A 46 21.51 7.39 -18.32
CA PHE A 46 21.01 8.01 -17.08
C PHE A 46 19.59 8.56 -17.23
N ILE A 47 19.31 9.35 -18.28
CA ILE A 47 18.02 10.03 -18.46
C ILE A 47 16.83 9.06 -18.51
N PRO A 48 16.80 8.02 -19.37
CA PRO A 48 15.64 7.13 -19.43
C PRO A 48 15.42 6.37 -18.12
N ILE A 49 16.49 5.95 -17.44
CA ILE A 49 16.38 5.23 -16.17
C ILE A 49 15.90 6.16 -15.05
N ALA A 50 16.42 7.38 -15.00
CA ALA A 50 15.99 8.40 -14.03
C ALA A 50 14.50 8.75 -14.19
N ILE A 51 14.00 8.84 -15.43
CA ILE A 51 12.58 9.07 -15.70
C ILE A 51 11.73 7.91 -15.17
N ILE A 52 12.12 6.66 -15.41
CA ILE A 52 11.39 5.48 -14.93
C ILE A 52 11.33 5.47 -13.39
N ILE A 53 12.47 5.70 -12.73
CA ILE A 53 12.54 5.74 -11.26
C ILE A 53 11.71 6.90 -10.71
N GLY A 54 11.79 8.09 -11.34
CA GLY A 54 11.02 9.26 -10.95
C GLY A 54 9.51 9.03 -11.09
N ALA A 55 9.08 8.43 -12.20
CA ALA A 55 7.68 8.08 -12.43
C ALA A 55 7.17 7.07 -11.38
N LEU A 56 7.98 6.07 -11.03
CA LEU A 56 7.64 5.11 -9.98
C LEU A 56 7.53 5.77 -8.60
N ALA A 57 8.48 6.65 -8.25
CA ALA A 57 8.46 7.36 -6.96
C ALA A 57 7.23 8.26 -6.81
N VAL A 58 6.87 8.99 -7.87
CA VAL A 58 5.66 9.83 -7.91
C VAL A 58 4.39 8.98 -7.87
N GLY A 59 4.37 7.88 -8.63
CA GLY A 59 3.25 6.93 -8.63
C GLY A 59 2.99 6.34 -7.24
N LEU A 60 4.04 5.91 -6.55
CA LEU A 60 3.95 5.39 -5.18
C LEU A 60 3.50 6.45 -4.16
N ALA A 61 3.84 7.73 -4.38
CA ALA A 61 3.46 8.80 -3.46
C ALA A 61 1.98 9.22 -3.62
N TYR A 62 1.48 9.32 -4.86
CA TYR A 62 0.18 9.95 -5.12
C TYR A 62 -0.95 9.00 -5.49
N ILE A 63 -0.65 7.82 -6.01
CA ILE A 63 -1.70 6.90 -6.43
C ILE A 63 -2.29 6.23 -5.19
N SER A 64 -3.60 6.35 -5.05
CA SER A 64 -4.39 5.62 -4.06
C SER A 64 -5.47 4.85 -4.82
N ILE A 65 -5.63 3.57 -4.51
CA ILE A 65 -6.61 2.68 -5.13
C ILE A 65 -7.60 2.30 -4.04
N ASP A 66 -8.88 2.62 -4.24
CA ASP A 66 -9.98 2.28 -3.32
C ASP A 66 -9.73 2.68 -1.85
N GLY A 67 -9.14 3.87 -1.63
CA GLY A 67 -8.83 4.39 -0.29
C GLY A 67 -7.59 3.77 0.36
N LEU A 68 -6.93 2.82 -0.30
CA LEU A 68 -5.64 2.28 0.11
C LEU A 68 -4.51 2.98 -0.64
N THR A 69 -3.45 3.32 0.10
CA THR A 69 -2.20 3.79 -0.51
C THR A 69 -1.61 2.70 -1.42
N LEU A 70 -1.03 3.08 -2.57
CA LEU A 70 -0.41 2.13 -3.51
C LEU A 70 0.56 1.12 -2.84
N PRO A 71 1.42 1.51 -1.88
CA PRO A 71 2.32 0.57 -1.21
C PRO A 71 1.56 -0.51 -0.43
N GLN A 72 0.49 -0.13 0.27
CA GLN A 72 -0.33 -1.07 1.02
C GLN A 72 -1.07 -2.02 0.07
N TYR A 73 -1.56 -1.49 -1.05
CA TYR A 73 -2.20 -2.30 -2.09
C TYR A 73 -1.22 -3.32 -2.67
N MET A 74 0.00 -2.90 -3.02
CA MET A 74 1.06 -3.80 -3.53
C MET A 74 1.44 -4.88 -2.50
N LEU A 75 1.54 -4.51 -1.22
CA LEU A 75 1.84 -5.47 -0.15
C LEU A 75 0.71 -6.50 0.02
N ASN A 76 -0.54 -6.06 -0.02
CA ASN A 76 -1.71 -6.93 0.04
C ASN A 76 -1.79 -7.86 -1.17
N MET A 77 -1.51 -7.34 -2.37
CA MET A 77 -1.43 -8.12 -3.60
C MET A 77 -0.33 -9.18 -3.51
N LEU A 78 0.86 -8.81 -3.05
CA LEU A 78 1.97 -9.75 -2.89
C LEU A 78 1.64 -10.81 -1.84
N LYS A 79 1.03 -10.40 -0.72
CA LYS A 79 0.57 -11.32 0.32
C LYS A 79 -0.49 -12.29 -0.21
N PHE A 80 -1.42 -11.82 -1.04
CA PHE A 80 -2.43 -12.66 -1.67
C PHE A 80 -1.79 -13.69 -2.61
N LEU A 81 -0.84 -13.26 -3.46
CA LEU A 81 -0.13 -14.14 -4.39
C LEU A 81 0.73 -15.21 -3.67
N LEU A 82 1.34 -14.85 -2.54
CA LEU A 82 2.16 -15.76 -1.74
C LEU A 82 1.36 -16.54 -0.68
N SER A 83 0.11 -16.16 -0.43
CA SER A 83 -0.73 -16.80 0.57
C SER A 83 -1.14 -18.18 0.09
N LYS A 84 -0.96 -19.18 0.94
CA LYS A 84 -1.46 -20.52 0.70
C LYS A 84 -2.97 -20.53 0.92
N ASN A 85 -3.75 -20.86 -0.10
CA ASN A 85 -5.21 -21.03 0.02
C ASN A 85 -5.50 -22.20 0.96
N GLN A 86 -5.80 -21.90 2.23
CA GLN A 86 -6.24 -22.89 3.18
C GLN A 86 -7.76 -23.05 3.06
N TYR A 87 -8.18 -24.06 2.31
CA TYR A 87 -9.56 -24.54 2.35
C TYR A 87 -9.73 -25.39 3.60
N THR A 88 -10.35 -24.83 4.63
CA THR A 88 -10.80 -25.60 5.80
C THR A 88 -12.26 -25.98 5.58
N PHE A 89 -12.53 -27.27 5.36
CA PHE A 89 -13.89 -27.79 5.39
C PHE A 89 -14.32 -27.93 6.86
N ASN A 90 -15.30 -27.13 7.27
CA ASN A 90 -15.87 -27.20 8.61
C ASN A 90 -17.21 -27.96 8.55
N LYS A 91 -17.26 -29.19 9.10
CA LYS A 91 -18.53 -29.94 9.30
C LYS A 91 -19.29 -29.33 10.49
N GLY A 92 -19.66 -28.05 10.40
CA GLY A 92 -20.30 -27.31 11.48
C GLY A 92 -21.77 -27.63 11.73
N SER A 93 -22.27 -28.84 11.39
CA SER A 93 -23.68 -29.16 11.58
C SER A 93 -24.02 -30.65 11.68
N THR A 94 -23.10 -31.57 11.37
CA THR A 94 -23.39 -33.01 11.46
C THR A 94 -23.38 -33.50 12.91
N ASP A 95 -22.44 -33.01 13.72
CA ASP A 95 -22.26 -33.50 15.10
C ASP A 95 -23.38 -33.01 16.04
N ALA A 96 -23.93 -31.81 15.80
CA ALA A 96 -25.04 -31.25 16.57
C ALA A 96 -26.40 -31.92 16.24
N VAL A 97 -26.57 -32.44 15.02
CA VAL A 97 -27.79 -33.16 14.62
C VAL A 97 -27.78 -34.60 15.14
N ASP A 98 -26.62 -35.26 15.17
CA ASP A 98 -26.47 -36.60 15.77
C ASP A 98 -26.72 -36.60 17.29
N GLU A 99 -26.37 -35.54 18.01
CA GLU A 99 -26.69 -35.41 19.45
C GLU A 99 -28.18 -35.21 19.73
N LEU A 100 -28.92 -34.54 18.84
CA LEU A 100 -30.36 -34.32 18.99
C LEU A 100 -31.19 -35.55 18.61
N MET A 101 -30.68 -36.41 17.72
CA MET A 101 -31.34 -37.65 17.27
C MET A 101 -31.12 -38.83 18.22
N LYS A 102 -30.23 -38.69 19.21
CA LYS A 102 -29.89 -39.72 20.21
C LYS A 102 -30.67 -39.59 21.53
N LYS A 103 -31.58 -38.60 21.62
CA LYS A 103 -32.41 -38.30 22.80
C LYS A 103 -33.83 -38.80 22.59
#